data_AF-A0A1G1QCM8-F1
#
_entry.id   AF-A0A1G1QCM8-F1
#
_cell.length_a   1.000
_cell.length_b   1.000
_cell.length_c   1.000
_cell.angle_alpha   90.00
_cell.angle_beta   90.00
_cell.angle_gamma   90.00
#
_symmetry.space_group_name_H-M   'P 1'
#
loop_
_entity.id
_entity.type
_entity.pdbx_description
1 polymer ?
#
loop_
_entity_poly.entity_id
_entity_poly.type
_entity_poly.pdbx_seq_one_letter_code
_entity_poly.pdbx_strand_id
1 'polypeptide(L)'
;MFGPLISKPSTSKANKTGSWRVEHKPKFLKKDCIACKMCVLICPEACITGEAKNTYDYDSNFCKGCGNCAAVCPKKDIVMINDPS
;
A
#
# COMPACT_ATOMS: atom_id res chain seq x y z
N MET A 1 26.39 -4.53 22.37
CA MET A 1 25.25 -3.96 21.60
C MET A 1 24.18 -5.04 21.43
N PHE A 2 23.58 -5.53 22.51
CA PHE A 2 22.42 -6.44 22.47
C PHE A 2 21.58 -6.12 23.70
N GLY A 3 20.64 -5.18 23.55
CA GLY A 3 19.61 -4.93 24.56
C GLY A 3 18.49 -5.97 24.41
N PRO A 4 17.76 -6.27 25.49
CA PRO A 4 16.57 -7.11 25.36
C PRO A 4 15.57 -6.47 24.40
N LEU A 5 14.92 -7.28 23.57
CA LEU A 5 13.81 -6.81 22.74
C LEU A 5 12.63 -6.49 23.66
N ILE A 6 12.34 -5.20 23.83
CA ILE A 6 11.25 -4.70 24.70
C ILE A 6 9.88 -4.93 24.03
N SER A 7 9.85 -5.10 22.71
CA SER A 7 8.64 -5.32 21.93
C SER A 7 8.10 -6.75 22.09
N LYS A 8 6.83 -6.87 22.48
CA LYS A 8 6.10 -8.16 22.46
C LYS A 8 5.97 -8.69 21.02
N PRO A 9 5.97 -10.02 20.81
CA PRO A 9 5.78 -10.60 19.47
C PRO A 9 4.44 -10.18 18.86
N SER A 10 4.41 -10.02 17.53
CA SER A 10 3.20 -9.68 16.74
C SER A 10 2.56 -8.30 17.04
N THR A 11 3.28 -7.38 17.66
CA THR A 11 2.76 -6.02 17.96
C THR A 11 2.82 -5.05 16.78
N SER A 12 3.51 -5.39 15.69
CA SER A 12 3.72 -4.49 14.54
C SER A 12 2.42 -4.01 13.89
N LYS A 13 1.33 -4.80 13.97
CA LYS A 13 0.00 -4.41 13.46
C LYS A 13 -0.61 -3.20 14.19
N ALA A 14 -0.19 -2.92 15.43
CA ALA A 14 -0.65 -1.75 16.18
C ALA A 14 -0.07 -0.43 15.64
N ASN A 15 1.04 -0.50 14.89
CA ASN A 15 1.73 0.66 14.35
C ASN A 15 1.09 1.09 13.03
N LYS A 16 0.04 1.90 13.10
CA LYS A 16 -0.60 2.50 11.92
C LYS A 16 0.36 3.50 11.26
N THR A 17 0.91 3.12 10.10
CA THR A 17 1.89 3.92 9.34
C THR A 17 1.24 4.89 8.34
N GLY A 18 -0.08 4.91 8.26
CA GLY A 18 -0.84 5.69 7.28
C GLY A 18 -0.71 7.20 7.42
N SER A 19 -0.44 7.70 8.63
CA SER A 19 -0.18 9.13 8.90
C SER A 19 1.17 9.60 8.39
N TRP A 20 2.05 8.71 7.94
CA TRP A 20 3.36 9.08 7.40
C TRP A 20 3.26 9.58 5.95
N ARG A 21 2.05 9.52 5.35
CA ARG A 21 1.76 10.13 4.06
C ARG A 21 1.84 11.64 4.19
N VAL A 22 2.72 12.25 3.39
CA VAL A 22 2.89 13.71 3.37
C VAL A 22 1.95 14.34 2.34
N GLU A 23 2.04 13.95 1.06
CA GLU A 23 1.29 14.65 0.01
C GLU A 23 0.53 13.75 -0.96
N HIS A 24 0.86 12.47 -1.08
CA HIS A 24 0.32 11.63 -2.15
C HIS A 24 -0.31 10.34 -1.64
N LYS A 25 -1.43 9.95 -2.28
CA LYS A 25 -2.04 8.63 -2.12
C LYS A 25 -2.27 7.95 -3.47
N PRO A 26 -2.17 6.61 -3.55
CA PRO A 26 -2.60 5.90 -4.74
C PRO A 26 -4.12 5.94 -4.86
N LYS A 27 -4.61 6.03 -6.09
CA LYS A 27 -6.03 5.88 -6.47
C LYS A 27 -6.11 4.77 -7.52
N PHE A 28 -6.78 3.68 -7.15
CA PHE A 28 -7.05 2.56 -8.05
C PHE A 28 -8.26 2.93 -8.92
N LEU A 29 -8.05 2.98 -10.24
CA LEU A 29 -9.10 3.36 -11.20
C LEU A 29 -10.10 2.24 -11.43
N LYS A 30 -9.68 0.97 -11.25
CA LYS A 30 -10.54 -0.23 -11.36
C LYS A 30 -11.18 -0.34 -12.74
N LYS A 31 -10.47 0.04 -13.80
CA LYS A 31 -10.96 -0.02 -15.19
C LYS A 31 -10.26 -1.12 -15.97
N ASP A 32 -8.93 -1.06 -16.00
CA ASP A 32 -8.08 -1.88 -16.87
C ASP A 32 -7.27 -2.92 -16.09
N CYS A 33 -7.59 -3.16 -14.81
CA CYS A 33 -6.85 -4.09 -13.98
C CYS A 33 -7.05 -5.54 -14.43
N ILE A 34 -5.94 -6.19 -14.77
CA ILE A 34 -5.88 -7.59 -15.22
C ILE A 34 -5.66 -8.59 -14.06
N ALA A 35 -5.69 -8.14 -12.80
CA ALA A 35 -5.45 -8.97 -11.61
C ALA A 35 -4.08 -9.69 -11.59
N CYS A 36 -3.03 -9.05 -12.10
CA CYS A 36 -1.68 -9.61 -12.12
C CYS A 36 -0.97 -9.69 -10.75
N LYS A 37 -1.56 -9.11 -9.69
CA LYS A 37 -1.03 -9.09 -8.30
C LYS A 37 0.32 -8.39 -8.09
N MET A 38 0.92 -7.78 -9.12
CA MET A 38 2.22 -7.09 -9.01
C MET A 38 2.20 -5.96 -7.96
N CYS A 39 1.11 -5.20 -7.88
CA CYS A 39 0.96 -4.15 -6.87
C CYS A 39 0.99 -4.71 -5.44
N VAL A 40 0.37 -5.86 -5.20
CA VAL A 40 0.37 -6.55 -3.90
C VAL A 40 1.78 -7.01 -3.54
N LEU A 41 2.49 -7.62 -4.48
CA LEU A 41 3.83 -8.17 -4.25
C LEU A 41 4.88 -7.09 -3.95
N ILE A 42 4.80 -5.93 -4.61
CA ILE A 42 5.79 -4.85 -4.43
C ILE A 42 5.50 -3.96 -3.21
N CYS A 43 4.33 -4.10 -2.58
CA CYS A 43 3.94 -3.23 -1.48
C CYS A 43 4.76 -3.56 -0.22
N PRO A 44 5.61 -2.65 0.27
CA PRO A 44 6.46 -2.93 1.45
C PRO A 44 5.64 -3.09 2.73
N GLU A 45 4.46 -2.49 2.80
CA GLU A 45 3.55 -2.58 3.95
C GLU A 45 2.54 -3.73 3.83
N ALA A 46 2.53 -4.45 2.71
CA ALA A 46 1.52 -5.48 2.39
C ALA A 46 0.07 -5.01 2.62
N CYS A 47 -0.23 -3.74 2.33
CA CYS A 47 -1.50 -3.10 2.64
C CYS A 47 -2.50 -3.09 1.48
N ILE A 48 -2.27 -3.87 0.41
CA ILE A 48 -3.13 -3.92 -0.77
C ILE A 48 -3.91 -5.23 -0.77
N THR A 49 -5.22 -5.15 -0.95
CA THR A 49 -6.14 -6.29 -0.94
C THR A 49 -6.92 -6.36 -2.25
N GLY A 50 -7.25 -7.57 -2.70
CA GLY A 50 -8.01 -7.79 -3.93
C GLY A 50 -7.77 -9.19 -4.50
N GLU A 51 -8.80 -9.76 -5.14
CA GLU A 51 -8.76 -11.13 -5.65
C GLU A 51 -8.96 -11.21 -7.16
N ALA A 52 -9.81 -10.35 -7.73
CA ALA A 52 -10.23 -10.39 -9.12
C ALA A 52 -9.90 -9.09 -9.88
N LYS A 53 -10.23 -9.08 -11.18
CA LYS A 53 -10.06 -7.89 -12.03
C LYS A 53 -10.82 -6.71 -11.42
N ASN A 54 -10.20 -5.54 -11.41
CA ASN A 54 -10.81 -4.31 -10.93
C ASN A 54 -11.26 -4.32 -9.44
N THR A 55 -10.86 -5.31 -8.64
CA THR A 55 -11.23 -5.36 -7.20
C THR A 55 -10.15 -4.87 -6.25
N TYR A 56 -8.97 -4.50 -6.75
CA TYR A 56 -7.83 -4.15 -5.91
C TYR A 56 -8.02 -2.79 -5.24
N ASP A 57 -7.69 -2.73 -3.95
CA ASP A 57 -7.70 -1.52 -3.13
C ASP A 57 -6.61 -1.58 -2.06
N TYR A 58 -6.45 -0.52 -1.29
CA TYR A 58 -5.44 -0.44 -0.23
C TYR A 58 -6.01 0.03 1.11
N ASP A 59 -5.37 -0.37 2.19
CA ASP A 59 -5.65 0.13 3.53
C ASP A 59 -4.95 1.48 3.77
N SER A 60 -5.74 2.53 3.95
CA SER A 60 -5.27 3.88 4.23
C SER A 60 -4.58 4.02 5.60
N ASN A 61 -4.82 3.11 6.54
CA ASN A 61 -4.17 3.11 7.85
C ASN A 61 -2.70 2.69 7.80
N PHE A 62 -2.26 2.04 6.72
CA PHE A 62 -0.88 1.54 6.57
C PHE A 62 -0.20 2.04 5.29
N CYS A 63 -0.95 2.48 4.28
CA CYS A 63 -0.35 3.01 3.06
C CYS A 63 0.49 4.25 3.37
N LYS A 64 1.76 4.22 2.98
CA LYS A 64 2.73 5.33 3.12
C LYS A 64 2.77 6.27 1.91
N GLY A 65 2.04 5.98 0.83
CA GLY A 65 2.02 6.83 -0.36
C GLY A 65 3.30 6.78 -1.22
N CYS A 66 4.12 5.73 -1.10
CA CYS A 66 5.42 5.61 -1.80
C CYS A 66 5.34 5.51 -3.33
N GLY A 67 4.18 5.14 -3.90
CA GLY A 67 3.98 5.09 -5.36
C GLY A 67 4.48 3.83 -6.08
N ASN A 68 5.10 2.87 -5.38
CA ASN A 68 5.61 1.62 -6.01
C ASN A 68 4.52 0.83 -6.76
N CYS A 69 3.30 0.80 -6.21
CA CYS A 69 2.16 0.13 -6.85
C CYS A 69 1.78 0.76 -8.19
N ALA A 70 1.86 2.09 -8.31
CA ALA A 70 1.59 2.81 -9.56
C ALA A 70 2.72 2.58 -10.58
N ALA A 71 3.98 2.61 -10.13
CA ALA A 71 5.14 2.41 -10.99
C ALA A 71 5.19 1.00 -11.63
N VAL A 72 4.81 -0.05 -10.88
CA VAL A 72 4.87 -1.44 -11.37
C VAL A 72 3.66 -1.83 -12.23
N CYS A 73 2.57 -1.06 -12.19
CA CYS A 73 1.32 -1.46 -12.84
C CYS A 73 1.46 -1.44 -14.37
N PRO A 74 1.40 -2.59 -15.07
CA PRO A 74 1.59 -2.64 -16.53
C PRO A 74 0.46 -1.93 -17.29
N LYS A 75 -0.73 -1.84 -16.68
CA LYS A 75 -1.91 -1.20 -17.25
C LYS A 75 -2.07 0.27 -16.85
N LYS A 76 -1.18 0.78 -15.99
CA LYS A 76 -1.27 2.15 -15.43
C LYS A 76 -2.65 2.46 -14.84
N ASP A 77 -3.31 1.45 -14.25
CA ASP A 77 -4.65 1.56 -13.65
C ASP A 77 -4.62 2.14 -12.22
N ILE A 78 -3.45 2.61 -11.78
CA ILE A 78 -3.21 3.20 -10.47
C ILE A 78 -2.54 4.55 -10.68
N VAL A 79 -3.15 5.61 -10.18
CA VAL A 79 -2.64 6.98 -10.29
C VAL A 79 -2.34 7.55 -8.91
N MET A 80 -1.23 8.26 -8.78
CA MET A 80 -0.93 9.00 -7.55
C MET A 80 -1.66 10.34 -7.59
N ILE A 81 -2.46 10.61 -6.58
CA ILE A 81 -3.18 11.87 -6.43
C ILE A 81 -2.67 12.62 -5.20
N ASN A 82 -2.76 13.95 -5.23
CA ASN A 82 -2.51 14.75 -4.04
C ASN A 82 -3.61 14.51 -3.01
N ASP A 83 -3.18 14.23 -1.79
CA ASP A 83 -4.01 14.11 -0.61
C ASP A 83 -3.28 14.88 0.50
N PRO A 84 -3.64 16.15 0.74
CA PRO A 84 -3.16 16.84 1.93
C PRO A 84 -3.74 16.07 3.13
N SER A 85 -2.87 15.38 3.86
CA SER A 85 -3.22 14.54 5.01
C SER A 85 -3.73 15.34 6.20
#